data_AF-A0AAE9MUW6-F1
#
_entry.id   AF-A0AAE9MUW6-F1
#
_cell.length_a   1.000
_cell.length_b   1.000
_cell.length_c   1.000
_cell.angle_alpha   90.00
_cell.angle_beta   90.00
_cell.angle_gamma   90.00
#
_symmetry.space_group_name_H-M   'P 1'
#
loop_
_entity.id
_entity.type
_entity.pdbx_description
1 polymer ?
#
loop_
_entity_poly.entity_id
_entity_poly.type
_entity_poly.pdbx_seq_one_letter_code
_entity_poly.pdbx_strand_id
1 'polypeptide(L)'
;MYKSRYLSSSQGIRNYLSSVRQINSDLDAIKIAFTERLSGRSPEQRGNGLKFVCESVKEKQWTLYFQSGKACCVIKERVVSFMETGDSVIGCLAILKL
;
A
#
# COMPACT_ATOMS: atom_id res chain seq x y z
N MET A 1 -5.70 11.22 -19.26
CA MET A 1 -6.85 10.42 -18.81
C MET A 1 -6.51 9.85 -17.43
N TYR A 2 -7.15 10.32 -16.36
CA TYR A 2 -6.89 9.85 -14.99
C TYR A 2 -7.65 8.55 -14.74
N LYS A 3 -6.98 7.49 -14.25
CA LYS A 3 -7.66 6.28 -13.81
C LYS A 3 -7.50 6.13 -12.30
N SER A 4 -8.31 6.88 -11.56
CA SER A 4 -8.43 6.69 -10.11
C SER A 4 -9.25 5.41 -9.86
N ARG A 5 -8.71 4.46 -9.11
CA ARG A 5 -9.43 3.26 -8.69
C ARG A 5 -9.55 3.28 -7.17
N TYR A 6 -10.73 3.61 -6.68
CA TYR A 6 -11.07 3.48 -5.27
C TYR A 6 -11.20 1.99 -4.92
N LEU A 7 -10.44 1.54 -3.91
CA LEU A 7 -10.55 0.19 -3.36
C LEU A 7 -10.93 0.34 -1.88
N SER A 8 -12.22 0.28 -1.57
CA SER A 8 -12.69 0.40 -0.18
C SER A 8 -12.79 -0.99 0.46
N SER A 9 -11.74 -1.45 1.14
CA SER A 9 -11.91 -2.42 2.22
C SER A 9 -12.17 -1.65 3.51
N SER A 10 -13.31 -1.90 4.17
CA SER A 10 -13.74 -1.23 5.40
C SER A 10 -12.74 -1.32 6.57
N GLN A 11 -11.76 -2.22 6.47
CA GLN A 11 -10.62 -2.35 7.36
C GLN A 11 -9.35 -1.96 6.58
N GLY A 12 -8.71 -0.84 6.95
CA GLY A 12 -7.45 -0.39 6.34
C GLY A 12 -6.29 -1.37 6.58
N ILE A 13 -5.12 -1.08 5.99
CA ILE A 13 -3.96 -2.00 5.99
C ILE A 13 -3.52 -2.36 7.42
N ARG A 14 -3.47 -1.40 8.32
CA ARG A 14 -3.08 -1.64 9.72
C ARG A 14 -3.96 -2.69 10.39
N ASN A 15 -5.27 -2.61 10.23
CA ASN A 15 -6.20 -3.56 10.84
C ASN A 15 -6.00 -4.98 10.30
N TYR A 16 -5.80 -5.10 8.99
CA TYR A 16 -5.50 -6.40 8.37
C TYR A 16 -4.18 -6.97 8.89
N LEU A 17 -3.11 -6.18 8.90
CA LEU A 17 -1.78 -6.65 9.32
C LEU A 17 -1.69 -6.93 10.83
N SER A 18 -2.46 -6.21 11.65
CA SER A 18 -2.52 -6.42 13.10
C SER A 18 -3.04 -7.81 13.48
N SER A 19 -3.82 -8.46 12.60
CA SER A 19 -4.26 -9.84 12.80
C SER A 19 -3.16 -10.89 12.56
N VAL A 20 -2.07 -10.49 11.90
CA VAL A 20 -0.97 -11.38 11.49
C VAL A 20 0.28 -11.14 12.33
N ARG A 21 0.51 -9.90 12.79
CA ARG A 21 1.66 -9.52 13.62
C ARG A 21 1.41 -8.21 14.36
N GLN A 22 2.28 -7.89 15.31
CA GLN A 22 2.25 -6.61 16.00
C GLN A 22 2.61 -5.46 15.04
N ILE A 23 1.74 -4.46 14.94
CA ILE A 23 1.92 -3.27 14.10
C ILE A 23 1.74 -2.03 14.98
N ASN A 24 2.78 -1.20 15.06
CA ASN A 24 2.81 -0.08 16.00
C ASN A 24 2.19 1.20 15.42
N SER A 25 2.32 1.43 14.11
CA SER A 25 1.80 2.63 13.42
C SER A 25 1.20 2.30 12.05
N ASP A 26 0.40 3.21 11.50
CA ASP A 26 -0.07 3.12 10.10
C ASP A 26 1.12 3.17 9.13
N LEU A 27 2.17 3.93 9.47
CA LEU A 27 3.38 4.03 8.68
C LEU A 27 4.11 2.69 8.62
N ASP A 28 4.25 2.01 9.75
CA ASP A 28 4.81 0.67 9.79
C ASP A 28 3.96 -0.27 8.95
N ALA A 29 2.64 -0.23 9.10
CA ALA A 29 1.73 -1.06 8.33
C ALA A 29 1.95 -0.90 6.81
N ILE A 30 2.07 0.34 6.32
CA ILE A 30 2.31 0.61 4.91
C ILE A 30 3.70 0.16 4.47
N LYS A 31 4.75 0.45 5.24
CA LYS A 31 6.12 0.01 4.91
C LYS A 31 6.13 -1.50 4.71
N ILE A 32 5.60 -2.23 5.68
CA ILE A 32 5.50 -3.69 5.69
C ILE A 32 4.75 -4.20 4.47
N ALA A 33 3.59 -3.61 4.16
CA ALA A 33 2.76 -4.02 3.03
C ALA A 33 3.47 -3.85 1.68
N PHE A 34 4.38 -2.88 1.55
CA PHE A 34 5.09 -2.57 0.30
C PHE A 34 6.50 -3.17 0.22
N THR A 35 7.12 -3.58 1.33
CA THR A 35 8.52 -4.06 1.35
C THR A 35 8.67 -5.51 1.78
N GLU A 36 7.81 -6.02 2.66
CA GLU A 36 8.00 -7.34 3.25
C GLU A 36 7.18 -8.43 2.55
N ARG A 37 7.76 -9.62 2.49
CA ARG A 37 7.07 -10.82 2.01
C ARG A 37 6.30 -11.44 3.17
N LEU A 38 5.00 -11.23 3.22
CA LEU A 38 4.13 -11.93 4.17
C LEU A 38 3.79 -13.31 3.61
N SER A 39 4.53 -14.33 4.04
CA SER A 39 4.42 -15.73 3.56
C SER A 39 3.26 -16.53 4.19
N GLY A 40 2.31 -15.88 4.86
CA GLY A 40 1.36 -16.52 5.78
C GLY A 40 0.17 -17.25 5.15
N ARG A 41 0.01 -17.32 3.82
CA ARG A 41 -1.09 -18.05 3.17
C ARG A 41 -0.61 -18.84 1.95
N SER A 42 -0.32 -20.12 2.15
CA SER A 42 -0.32 -21.11 1.06
C SER A 42 -1.77 -21.62 0.91
N PRO A 43 -2.37 -21.74 -0.29
CA PRO A 43 -1.75 -21.85 -1.63
C PRO A 43 -1.93 -20.60 -2.52
N GLU A 44 -2.24 -19.43 -1.95
CA GLU A 44 -2.54 -18.24 -2.75
C GLU A 44 -1.37 -17.25 -2.75
N GLN A 45 -0.96 -16.77 -3.93
CA GLN A 45 -0.13 -15.56 -4.07
C GLN A 45 -0.84 -14.28 -3.52
N ARG A 46 -1.98 -14.43 -2.84
CA ARG A 46 -2.73 -13.36 -2.17
C ARG A 46 -2.06 -13.02 -0.84
N GLY A 47 -1.17 -12.05 -0.95
CA GLY A 47 -0.36 -11.48 0.12
C GLY A 47 0.74 -10.57 -0.42
N ASN A 48 1.12 -10.75 -1.70
CA ASN A 48 2.16 -9.95 -2.38
C ASN A 48 1.60 -8.85 -3.30
N GLY A 49 0.28 -8.62 -3.31
CA GLY A 49 -0.37 -7.76 -4.31
C GLY A 49 0.23 -6.36 -4.39
N LEU A 50 0.49 -5.71 -3.26
CA LEU A 50 1.06 -4.36 -3.22
C LEU A 50 2.54 -4.32 -3.63
N LYS A 51 3.29 -5.40 -3.37
CA LYS A 51 4.67 -5.53 -3.86
C LYS A 51 4.71 -5.66 -5.38
N PHE A 52 3.87 -6.52 -5.96
CA PHE A 52 3.78 -6.66 -7.41
C PHE A 52 3.35 -5.36 -8.10
N VAL A 53 2.40 -4.63 -7.48
CA VAL A 53 2.02 -3.29 -7.93
C VAL A 53 3.21 -2.33 -7.88
N CYS A 54 4.02 -2.36 -6.80
CA CYS A 54 5.22 -1.54 -6.68
C CYS A 54 6.23 -1.83 -7.80
N GLU A 55 6.53 -3.10 -8.07
CA GLU A 55 7.43 -3.52 -9.16
C GLU A 55 6.88 -3.08 -10.52
N SER A 56 5.60 -3.35 -10.80
CA SER A 56 4.94 -2.95 -12.06
C SER A 56 4.97 -1.44 -12.29
N VAL A 57 4.74 -0.64 -11.24
CA VAL A 57 4.76 0.83 -11.32
C VAL A 57 6.16 1.34 -11.61
N LYS A 58 7.21 0.75 -11.00
CA LYS A 58 8.60 1.11 -11.26
C LYS A 58 9.05 0.75 -12.67
N GLU A 59 8.72 -0.45 -13.13
CA GLU A 59 9.07 -0.93 -14.47
C GLU A 59 8.46 -0.05 -15.55
N LYS A 60 7.17 0.29 -15.41
CA LYS A 60 6.44 1.12 -16.36
C LYS A 60 6.64 2.63 -16.17
N GLN A 61 7.47 3.04 -15.20
CA GLN A 61 7.72 4.43 -14.84
C GLN A 61 6.45 5.23 -14.51
N TRP A 62 5.43 4.53 -13.99
CA TRP A 62 4.20 5.15 -13.53
C TRP A 62 4.41 5.84 -12.18
N THR A 63 3.47 6.70 -11.82
CA THR A 63 3.39 7.29 -10.49
C THR A 63 2.22 6.68 -9.71
N LEU A 64 2.49 6.20 -8.50
CA LEU A 64 1.47 5.69 -7.58
C LEU A 64 1.46 6.54 -6.31
N TYR A 65 0.27 6.96 -5.89
CA TYR A 65 0.00 7.43 -4.54
C TYR A 65 -0.94 6.44 -3.87
N PHE A 66 -0.56 5.93 -2.71
CA PHE A 66 -1.36 4.99 -1.93
C PHE A 66 -1.45 5.47 -0.49
N GLN A 67 -2.65 5.57 0.09
CA GLN A 67 -2.85 5.98 1.48
C GLN A 67 -3.78 5.03 2.21
N SER A 68 -3.50 4.74 3.48
CA SER A 68 -4.39 4.01 4.39
C SER A 68 -4.17 4.52 5.81
N GLY A 69 -5.25 4.90 6.50
CA GLY A 69 -5.14 5.61 7.77
C GLY A 69 -4.35 6.91 7.60
N LYS A 70 -3.43 7.18 8.51
CA LYS A 70 -2.55 8.36 8.52
C LYS A 70 -1.22 8.17 7.77
N ALA A 71 -1.07 7.09 7.01
CA ALA A 71 0.17 6.84 6.28
C ALA A 71 -0.08 6.79 4.78
N CYS A 72 0.94 7.18 4.01
CA CYS A 72 0.96 7.01 2.56
C CYS A 72 2.29 6.46 2.03
N CYS A 73 2.20 5.84 0.86
CA CYS A 73 3.29 5.37 0.02
C CYS A 73 3.20 6.10 -1.32
N VAL A 74 4.30 6.71 -1.75
CA VAL A 74 4.41 7.37 -3.05
C VAL A 74 5.52 6.70 -3.84
N ILE A 75 5.18 6.27 -5.05
CA ILE A 75 6.15 5.77 -6.03
C ILE A 75 6.19 6.79 -7.16
N LYS A 76 7.34 7.43 -7.37
CA LYS A 76 7.56 8.41 -8.44
C LYS A 76 9.00 8.26 -8.92
N GLU A 77 9.22 8.29 -10.24
CA GLU A 77 10.57 8.22 -10.84
C GLU A 77 11.37 7.00 -10.33
N ARG A 78 10.69 5.86 -10.12
CA ARG A 78 11.22 4.60 -9.54
C ARG A 78 11.62 4.66 -8.06
N VAL A 79 11.50 5.82 -7.41
CA VAL A 79 11.75 6.00 -5.98
C VAL A 79 10.47 5.71 -5.20
N VAL A 80 10.61 4.97 -4.10
CA VAL A 80 9.51 4.69 -3.15
C VAL A 80 9.74 5.52 -1.91
N SER A 81 8.74 6.28 -1.50
CA SER A 81 8.76 7.13 -0.30
C SER A 81 7.56 6.79 0.58
N PHE A 82 7.77 6.85 1.90
CA PHE A 82 6.73 6.60 2.90
C PHE A 82 6.63 7.81 3.83
N MET A 83 5.42 8.28 4.08
CA MET A 83 5.17 9.50 4.85
C MET A 83 3.90 9.36 5.68
N GLU A 84 3.83 10.09 6.80
CA GLU A 84 2.57 10.31 7.49
C GLU A 84 1.84 11.52 6.90
N THR A 85 0.51 11.49 6.96
CA THR A 85 -0.38 12.53 6.46
C THR A 85 -1.19 13.09 7.62
N GLY A 86 -1.47 14.40 7.60
CA GLY A 86 -2.34 15.04 8.59
C GLY A 86 -3.77 14.50 8.53
N ASP A 87 -4.25 14.22 7.33
CA ASP A 87 -5.55 13.62 7.09
C ASP A 87 -5.49 12.09 7.11
N SER A 88 -6.52 11.47 7.68
CA SER A 88 -6.65 10.01 7.74
C SER A 88 -7.68 9.52 6.73
N VAL A 89 -7.33 8.49 5.96
CA VAL A 89 -8.26 7.80 5.06
C VAL A 89 -8.85 6.56 5.74
N ILE A 90 -10.18 6.48 5.82
CA ILE A 90 -10.88 5.26 6.23
C ILE A 90 -10.79 4.25 5.07
N GLY A 91 -10.18 3.08 5.33
CA GLY A 91 -9.89 2.08 4.31
C GLY A 91 -8.57 2.35 3.59
N CYS A 92 -8.59 2.38 2.25
CA CYS A 92 -7.43 2.78 1.44
C CYS A 92 -7.79 3.55 0.17
N LEU A 93 -6.89 4.45 -0.24
CA LEU A 93 -6.97 5.24 -1.46
C LEU A 93 -5.76 4.92 -2.33
N ALA A 94 -5.98 4.67 -3.62
CA ALA A 94 -4.92 4.45 -4.59
C ALA A 94 -5.14 5.31 -5.85
N ILE A 95 -4.18 6.18 -6.14
CA ILE A 95 -4.17 7.03 -7.33
C ILE A 95 -2.99 6.57 -8.20
N LEU A 96 -3.31 6.08 -9.39
CA LEU A 96 -2.32 5.67 -10.39
C LEU A 96 -2.31 6.68 -11.54
N LYS A 97 -1.12 7.18 -11.85
CA LYS A 97 -0.85 8.05 -12.99
C LYS A 97 0.14 7.37 -13.93
N LEU A 98 -0.28 7.23 -15.18
CA LEU A 98 0.46 6.58 -16.25
C LEU A 98 1.47 7.55 -16.89
#